data_AF-A0A3Q2QFJ0-F1
#
_entry.id   AF-A0A3Q2QFJ0-F1
#
_cell.length_a   1.000
_cell.length_b   1.000
_cell.length_c   1.000
_cell.angle_alpha   90.00
_cell.angle_beta   90.00
_cell.angle_gamma   90.00
#
_symmetry.space_group_name_H-M   'P 1'
#
loop_
_entity.id
_entity.type
_entity.pdbx_description
1 polymer ?
#
loop_
_entity_poly.entity_id
_entity_poly.type
_entity_poly.pdbx_seq_one_letter_code
_entity_poly.pdbx_strand_id
1 'polypeptide(L)'
;MAYENLYNSSDIPDICTKCLIEKGTVHHCFWECHKIQKFWRDVIRHLSELFKVKVPLEVKICVLGIYPVEFKQSQTKTKLIDYGLLQAKRSVAWPHLPPVTARHCLLYIRKLIYYYDPRKTNVKI
;
A
#
# COMPACT_ATOMS: atom_id res chain seq x y z
N MET A 1 9.45 -27.33 18.98
CA MET A 1 8.56 -26.93 20.09
C MET A 1 9.00 -25.58 20.65
N ALA A 2 9.02 -24.52 19.84
CA ALA A 2 9.51 -23.18 20.26
C ALA A 2 8.50 -22.05 19.95
N TYR A 3 7.30 -22.39 19.48
CA TYR A 3 6.30 -21.42 19.01
C TYR A 3 5.03 -21.37 19.87
N GLU A 4 4.84 -22.29 20.82
CA GLU A 4 3.62 -22.33 21.66
C GLU A 4 3.68 -21.46 22.92
N ASN A 5 4.85 -20.89 23.26
CA ASN A 5 5.03 -20.07 24.47
C ASN A 5 4.91 -18.55 24.23
N LEU A 6 4.57 -18.08 23.03
CA LEU A 6 4.45 -16.64 22.72
C LEU A 6 3.03 -16.07 22.88
N TYR A 7 2.06 -16.88 23.29
CA TYR A 7 0.65 -16.46 23.38
C TYR A 7 0.17 -16.18 24.81
N ASN A 8 1.06 -16.31 25.80
CA ASN A 8 0.80 -16.07 27.22
C ASN A 8 1.90 -15.20 27.84
N SER A 9 2.00 -13.93 27.46
CA SER A 9 2.52 -12.89 28.36
C SER A 9 2.19 -11.49 27.84
N SER A 10 2.14 -10.54 28.76
CA SER A 10 2.13 -9.09 28.56
C SER A 10 3.36 -8.52 27.81
N ASP A 11 4.18 -9.35 27.17
CA ASP A 11 5.45 -9.00 26.50
C ASP A 11 5.37 -9.12 24.97
N ILE A 12 4.34 -8.54 24.35
CA ILE A 12 4.36 -8.34 22.89
C ILE A 12 5.45 -7.31 22.61
N PRO A 13 6.50 -7.62 21.82
CA PRO A 13 7.57 -6.68 21.55
C PRO A 13 7.01 -5.42 20.86
N ASP A 14 7.22 -4.24 21.45
CA ASP A 14 6.85 -2.93 20.89
C ASP A 14 7.81 -2.51 19.75
N ILE A 15 8.26 -3.49 18.95
CA ILE A 15 9.18 -3.31 17.84
C ILE A 15 8.43 -3.46 16.53
N CYS A 16 8.80 -2.67 15.53
CA CYS A 16 8.19 -2.71 14.22
C CYS A 16 8.37 -4.10 13.59
N THR A 17 7.26 -4.76 13.26
CA THR A 17 7.25 -6.07 12.59
C THR A 17 7.84 -6.06 11.17
N LYS A 18 8.19 -4.89 10.63
CA LYS A 18 8.67 -4.70 9.27
C LYS A 18 10.18 -4.48 9.20
N CYS A 19 10.73 -3.59 10.03
CA CYS A 19 12.17 -3.34 10.09
C CYS A 19 12.88 -4.10 11.20
N LEU A 20 12.17 -4.51 12.27
CA LEU A 20 12.73 -5.15 13.47
C LEU A 20 13.83 -4.31 14.15
N ILE A 21 13.76 -2.97 14.03
CA ILE A 21 14.77 -2.04 14.58
C ILE A 21 14.10 -0.99 15.48
N GLU A 22 13.13 -0.25 14.93
CA GLU A 22 12.50 0.87 15.61
C GLU A 22 11.19 0.47 16.30
N LYS A 23 10.70 1.33 17.19
CA LYS A 23 9.45 1.13 17.93
C LYS A 23 8.25 0.94 17.00
N GLY A 24 7.44 -0.07 17.26
CA GLY A 24 6.33 -0.52 16.42
C GLY A 24 5.04 0.28 16.54
N THR A 25 5.10 1.62 16.49
CA THR A 25 3.86 2.43 16.51
C THR A 25 3.05 2.24 15.22
N VAL A 26 1.74 2.51 15.27
CA VAL A 26 0.89 2.47 14.05
C VAL A 26 1.44 3.40 12.98
N HIS A 27 1.82 4.62 13.35
CA HIS A 27 2.39 5.58 12.41
C HIS A 27 3.70 5.07 11.81
N HIS A 28 4.57 4.47 12.62
CA HIS A 28 5.81 3.90 12.15
C HIS A 28 5.58 2.73 11.18
N CYS A 29 4.75 1.76 11.56
CA CYS A 29 4.47 0.56 10.77
C CYS A 29 3.70 0.83 9.48
N PHE A 30 3.00 1.98 9.36
CA PHE A 30 2.24 2.35 8.18
C PHE A 30 2.87 3.45 7.33
N TRP A 31 3.81 4.22 7.88
CA TRP A 31 4.42 5.34 7.17
C TRP A 31 5.92 5.46 7.40
N GLU A 32 6.41 5.74 8.61
CA GLU A 32 7.81 6.18 8.80
C GLU A 32 8.85 5.08 8.59
N CYS A 33 8.49 3.81 8.84
CA CYS A 33 9.39 2.67 8.67
C CYS A 33 10.06 2.71 7.31
N HIS A 34 11.39 2.65 7.27
CA HIS A 34 12.15 2.79 6.01
C HIS A 34 11.77 1.73 4.95
N LYS A 35 11.36 0.52 5.36
CA LYS A 35 10.82 -0.51 4.47
C LYS A 35 9.47 -0.10 3.88
N ILE A 36 8.60 0.49 4.71
CA ILE A 36 7.27 0.97 4.33
C ILE A 36 7.35 2.22 3.46
N GLN A 37 8.28 3.13 3.76
CA GLN A 37 8.62 4.26 2.90
C GLN A 37 9.03 3.80 1.49
N LYS A 38 9.88 2.76 1.39
CA LYS A 38 10.25 2.17 0.08
C LYS A 38 9.03 1.59 -0.63
N PHE A 39 8.18 0.85 0.09
CA PHE A 39 6.94 0.30 -0.44
C PHE A 39 6.01 1.39 -0.99
N TRP A 40 5.78 2.47 -0.25
CA TRP A 40 4.92 3.57 -0.70
C TRP A 40 5.48 4.30 -1.92
N ARG A 41 6.79 4.51 -2.00
CA ARG A 41 7.43 5.04 -3.22
C ARG A 41 7.11 4.19 -4.44
N ASP A 42 7.21 2.87 -4.30
CA ASP A 42 6.89 1.95 -5.37
C ASP A 42 5.40 2.01 -5.75
N VAL A 43 4.50 1.91 -4.78
CA VAL A 43 3.04 1.98 -5.03
C VAL A 43 2.66 3.27 -5.75
N ILE A 44 3.12 4.42 -5.26
CA ILE A 44 2.81 5.74 -5.82
C ILE A 44 3.38 5.88 -7.24
N ARG A 45 4.60 5.41 -7.48
CA ARG A 45 5.20 5.38 -8.83
C ARG A 45 4.32 4.57 -9.79
N HIS A 46 3.95 3.34 -9.43
CA HIS A 46 3.15 2.49 -10.29
C HIS A 46 1.76 3.07 -10.56
N LEU A 47 1.07 3.59 -9.54
CA LEU A 47 -0.23 4.26 -9.73
C LEU A 47 -0.09 5.48 -10.64
N SER A 48 0.97 6.25 -10.46
CA SER A 48 1.23 7.44 -11.28
C SER A 48 1.47 7.10 -12.75
N GLU A 49 2.31 6.09 -13.02
CA GLU A 49 2.64 5.60 -14.37
C GLU A 49 1.43 5.00 -15.08
N LEU A 50 0.61 4.27 -14.34
CA LEU A 50 -0.56 3.56 -14.84
C LEU A 50 -1.69 4.51 -15.23
N PHE A 51 -2.00 5.48 -14.36
CA PHE A 51 -3.09 6.42 -14.56
C PHE A 51 -2.67 7.71 -15.28
N LYS A 52 -1.37 7.84 -15.60
CA LYS A 52 -0.74 9.02 -16.21
C LYS A 52 -1.05 10.30 -15.42
N VAL A 53 -0.86 10.22 -14.11
CA VAL A 53 -1.06 11.34 -13.17
C VAL A 53 0.09 11.35 -12.16
N LYS A 54 0.47 12.52 -11.65
CA LYS A 54 1.44 12.60 -10.56
C LYS A 54 0.72 12.45 -9.23
N VAL A 55 0.62 11.23 -8.69
CA VAL A 55 0.06 11.02 -7.34
C VAL A 55 1.10 11.48 -6.31
N PRO A 56 0.76 12.36 -5.36
CA PRO A 56 1.71 12.78 -4.33
C PRO A 56 2.04 11.63 -3.36
N LEU A 57 3.31 11.56 -2.95
CA LEU A 57 3.76 10.64 -1.90
C LEU A 57 3.61 11.33 -0.55
N GLU A 58 2.44 11.22 0.05
CA GLU A 58 2.12 11.85 1.33
C GLU A 58 1.37 10.89 2.24
N VAL A 59 1.61 10.98 3.55
CA VAL A 59 0.93 10.15 4.55
C VAL A 59 -0.60 10.27 4.45
N LYS A 60 -1.10 11.48 4.19
CA LYS A 60 -2.54 11.76 4.02
C LYS A 60 -3.13 10.97 2.86
N ILE A 61 -2.39 10.80 1.77
CA ILE A 61 -2.85 10.02 0.61
C ILE A 61 -2.64 8.54 0.85
N CYS A 62 -1.40 8.13 1.15
CA CYS A 62 -1.02 6.73 1.26
C CYS A 62 -1.76 6.01 2.40
N VAL A 63 -1.89 6.64 3.55
CA VAL A 63 -2.51 6.04 4.74
C VAL A 63 -3.99 6.41 4.83
N LEU A 64 -4.35 7.68 4.65
CA LEU A 64 -5.72 8.14 4.89
C LEU A 64 -6.60 8.21 3.63
N GLY A 65 -6.03 8.20 2.43
CA GLY A 65 -6.79 8.42 1.19
C GLY A 65 -7.34 9.84 1.03
N ILE A 66 -6.75 10.82 1.72
CA ILE A 66 -7.15 12.22 1.67
C ILE A 66 -6.24 12.95 0.67
N TYR A 67 -6.86 13.51 -0.36
CA TYR A 67 -6.16 14.22 -1.43
C TYR A 67 -6.08 15.73 -1.16
N PRO A 68 -5.00 16.40 -1.62
CA PRO A 68 -4.93 17.85 -1.62
C PRO A 68 -5.91 18.41 -2.66
N VAL A 69 -6.39 19.65 -2.44
CA VAL A 69 -7.44 20.29 -3.26
C VAL A 69 -7.04 20.44 -4.73
N GLU A 70 -5.73 20.49 -4.97
CA GLU A 70 -5.07 20.65 -6.25
C GLU A 70 -5.04 19.34 -7.05
N PHE A 71 -5.17 18.18 -6.37
CA PHE A 71 -5.21 16.88 -7.01
C PHE A 71 -6.62 16.58 -7.56
N LYS A 72 -6.96 17.23 -8.69
CA LYS A 72 -8.24 17.04 -9.38
C LYS A 72 -8.13 16.01 -10.48
N GLN A 73 -8.78 14.87 -10.31
CA GLN A 73 -8.89 13.80 -11.31
C GLN A 73 -10.36 13.46 -11.57
N SER A 74 -10.64 12.76 -12.67
CA SER A 74 -12.00 12.26 -12.93
C SER A 74 -12.44 11.30 -11.82
N GLN A 75 -13.73 11.29 -11.48
CA GLN A 75 -14.26 10.46 -10.39
C GLN A 75 -13.88 8.98 -10.54
N THR A 76 -13.96 8.44 -11.76
CA THR A 76 -13.51 7.08 -12.10
C THR A 76 -12.04 6.87 -11.75
N LYS A 77 -11.16 7.79 -12.13
CA LYS A 77 -9.72 7.65 -11.92
C LYS A 77 -9.39 7.72 -10.43
N THR A 78 -10.00 8.65 -9.68
CA THR A 78 -9.84 8.75 -8.23
C THR A 78 -10.24 7.44 -7.54
N LYS A 79 -11.41 6.88 -7.87
CA LYS A 79 -11.86 5.59 -7.33
C LYS A 79 -10.86 4.46 -7.60
N LEU A 80 -10.30 4.39 -8.81
CA LEU A 80 -9.31 3.37 -9.17
C LEU A 80 -7.99 3.55 -8.40
N ILE A 81 -7.55 4.79 -8.18
CA ILE A 81 -6.39 5.08 -7.33
C ILE A 81 -6.68 4.69 -5.89
N ASP A 82 -7.86 5.02 -5.36
CA ASP A 82 -8.29 4.66 -4.01
C ASP A 82 -8.29 3.14 -3.80
N TYR A 83 -8.77 2.36 -4.78
CA TYR A 83 -8.68 0.91 -4.72
C TYR A 83 -7.22 0.43 -4.68
N GLY A 84 -6.33 1.03 -5.47
CA GLY A 84 -4.90 0.72 -5.45
C GLY A 84 -4.26 0.99 -4.08
N LEU A 85 -4.55 2.16 -3.50
CA LEU A 85 -4.09 2.55 -2.17
C LEU A 85 -4.68 1.64 -1.08
N LEU A 86 -5.95 1.29 -1.17
CA LEU A 86 -6.61 0.37 -0.23
C LEU A 86 -5.93 -1.00 -0.23
N GLN A 87 -5.63 -1.56 -1.41
CA GLN A 87 -4.93 -2.83 -1.49
C GLN A 87 -3.52 -2.74 -0.92
N ALA A 88 -2.80 -1.65 -1.22
CA ALA A 88 -1.48 -1.41 -0.66
C ALA A 88 -1.51 -1.36 0.89
N LYS A 89 -2.50 -0.68 1.48
CA LYS A 89 -2.69 -0.64 2.94
C LYS A 89 -2.93 -2.01 3.54
N ARG A 90 -3.73 -2.87 2.89
CA ARG A 90 -3.97 -4.24 3.35
C ARG A 90 -2.68 -5.06 3.39
N SER A 91 -1.81 -4.88 2.40
CA SER A 91 -0.49 -5.53 2.34
C SER A 91 0.43 -5.11 3.48
N VAL A 92 0.35 -3.84 3.91
CA VAL A 92 1.09 -3.34 5.07
C VAL A 92 0.53 -3.91 6.37
N ALA A 93 -0.80 -3.91 6.52
CA ALA A 93 -1.50 -4.35 7.71
C ALA A 93 -1.35 -5.86 8.00
N TRP A 94 -1.15 -6.71 6.99
CA TRP A 94 -1.19 -8.16 7.15
C TRP A 94 0.19 -8.83 6.98
N PRO A 95 0.96 -9.08 8.06
CA PRO A 95 2.30 -9.67 7.98
C PRO A 95 2.35 -11.14 7.54
N HIS A 96 1.25 -11.90 7.67
CA HIS A 96 1.20 -13.33 7.32
C HIS A 96 0.79 -13.63 5.87
N LEU A 97 0.41 -12.62 5.09
CA LEU A 97 0.23 -12.83 3.66
C LEU A 97 1.64 -12.95 3.04
N PRO A 98 1.90 -13.89 2.12
CA PRO A 98 3.14 -13.83 1.33
C PRO A 98 3.27 -12.40 0.80
N PRO A 99 4.45 -11.76 0.92
CA PRO A 99 4.59 -10.34 0.69
C PRO A 99 3.88 -10.02 -0.61
N VAL A 100 2.83 -9.21 -0.51
CA VAL A 100 2.10 -8.71 -1.66
C VAL A 100 3.10 -7.79 -2.33
N THR A 101 3.99 -8.39 -3.10
CA THR A 101 5.03 -7.72 -3.84
C THR A 101 4.32 -6.67 -4.69
N ALA A 102 5.01 -5.58 -5.03
CA ALA A 102 4.47 -4.60 -5.97
C ALA A 102 3.82 -5.30 -7.18
N ARG A 103 4.37 -6.45 -7.61
CA ARG A 103 3.83 -7.37 -8.62
C ARG A 103 2.43 -7.93 -8.33
N HIS A 104 2.12 -8.38 -7.12
CA HIS A 104 0.76 -8.83 -6.75
C HIS A 104 -0.24 -7.68 -6.67
N CYS A 105 0.17 -6.53 -6.13
CA CYS A 105 -0.65 -5.31 -6.17
C CYS A 105 -0.93 -4.90 -7.63
N LEU A 106 0.08 -4.96 -8.50
CA LEU A 106 -0.05 -4.69 -9.93
C LEU A 106 -0.99 -5.67 -10.65
N LEU A 107 -0.93 -6.97 -10.34
CA LEU A 107 -1.87 -7.96 -10.90
C LEU A 107 -3.31 -7.67 -10.48
N TYR A 108 -3.52 -7.28 -9.22
CA TYR A 108 -4.85 -6.95 -8.71
C TYR A 108 -5.37 -5.64 -9.33
N ILE A 109 -4.52 -4.61 -9.44
CA ILE A 109 -4.83 -3.35 -10.10
C ILE A 109 -5.12 -3.58 -11.60
N ARG A 110 -4.35 -4.44 -12.29
CA ARG A 110 -4.60 -4.84 -13.69
C ARG A 110 -5.97 -5.52 -13.85
N LYS A 111 -6.35 -6.40 -12.91
CA LYS A 111 -7.67 -7.05 -12.89
C LYS A 111 -8.81 -6.06 -12.64
N LEU A 112 -8.59 -5.05 -11.79
CA LEU A 112 -9.57 -3.98 -11.53
C LEU A 112 -9.74 -3.04 -12.73
N ILE A 113 -8.65 -2.73 -13.46
CA ILE A 113 -8.74 -1.96 -14.71
C ILE A 113 -9.55 -2.73 -15.76
N TYR A 114 -9.31 -4.03 -15.94
CA TYR A 114 -10.10 -4.85 -16.86
C TYR A 114 -11.59 -4.83 -16.50
N TYR A 115 -11.92 -4.97 -15.21
CA TYR A 115 -13.32 -4.97 -14.75
C TYR A 115 -14.02 -3.62 -14.95
N TYR A 116 -13.30 -2.50 -14.81
CA TYR A 116 -13.90 -1.16 -14.84
C TYR A 116 -13.78 -0.44 -16.21
N ASP A 117 -12.77 -0.75 -17.01
CA ASP A 117 -12.57 -0.21 -18.36
C ASP A 117 -11.91 -1.25 -19.29
N PRO A 118 -12.71 -2.15 -19.89
CA PRO A 118 -12.24 -3.25 -20.74
C PRO A 118 -11.43 -2.79 -21.97
N ARG A 119 -11.46 -1.49 -22.30
CA ARG A 119 -10.79 -0.90 -23.46
C ARG A 119 -9.33 -0.51 -23.19
N LYS A 120 -8.86 -0.56 -21.94
CA LYS A 120 -7.49 -0.18 -21.54
C LYS A 120 -6.50 -1.35 -21.42
N THR A 121 -6.81 -2.49 -22.04
CA THR A 121 -6.05 -3.75 -21.95
C THR A 121 -4.62 -3.70 -22.51
N ASN A 122 -4.27 -2.64 -23.28
CA ASN A 122 -2.99 -2.51 -23.98
C ASN A 122 -1.99 -1.52 -23.35
N VAL A 123 -2.11 -1.18 -22.07
CA VAL A 123 -1.04 -0.45 -21.38
C VAL A 123 0.11 -1.42 -21.10
N LYS A 124 1.12 -1.45 -21.98
CA LYS A 124 2.41 -2.13 -21.72
C LYS A 124 3.12 -1.40 -20.58
N ILE A 125 3.47 -2.16 -19.54
CA ILE A 125 4.33 -1.74 -18.41
C ILE A 125 5.77 -1.97 -18.83
#